data_AF-A0A2S9K5T6-F1
#
_entry.id   AF-A0A2S9K5T6-F1
#
_cell.length_a   1.000
_cell.length_b   1.000
_cell.length_c   1.000
_cell.angle_alpha   90.00
_cell.angle_beta   90.00
_cell.angle_gamma   90.00
#
_symmetry.space_group_name_H-M   'P 1'
#
loop_
_entity.id
_entity.type
_entity.pdbx_description
1 polymer ?
#
loop_
_entity_poly.entity_id
_entity_poly.type
_entity_poly.pdbx_seq_one_letter_code
_entity_poly.pdbx_strand_id
1 'polypeptide(L)'
;MTAVLELIEVGYVYPDGRAGLQRCFLRLRAAARHAILGANGAGKTTLLQHLNALLRPQVGQVFFQGQPIDYRRQGLQRVRQGVGLVFQNPDRQLFSANVYEDVSFGPLNLGLDLHQVRQLVEQALTAVGMAEHVDRPVHELSFGQKKRVCIAGVLAMQPQVLLLDEPMAGLDADMQHELTVLLDGLIDQGVTVVLTSHDVDFAYRWADDIHLLAAGRCIASFPASDLPKHTEALRDAAQPSPIALRLHAALAERGWLAAQTVPRSVEALLATLPPARTGICHPFSSTLSEHPFL
;
A
#
# COMPACT_ATOMS: atom_id res chain seq x y z
N MET A 1 -12.97 -6.26 -16.85
CA MET A 1 -12.44 -6.92 -15.65
C MET A 1 -13.42 -6.71 -14.51
N THR A 2 -13.77 -7.77 -13.78
CA THR A 2 -14.74 -7.74 -12.67
C THR A 2 -14.05 -7.23 -11.40
N ALA A 3 -14.73 -6.39 -10.62
CA ALA A 3 -14.18 -5.88 -9.37
C ALA A 3 -14.22 -6.95 -8.27
N VAL A 4 -13.13 -7.04 -7.51
CA VAL A 4 -13.07 -7.89 -6.30
C VAL A 4 -13.70 -7.18 -5.11
N LEU A 5 -13.53 -5.86 -5.01
CA LEU A 5 -14.14 -5.01 -3.98
C LEU A 5 -14.69 -3.73 -4.62
N GLU A 6 -15.83 -3.29 -4.13
CA GLU A 6 -16.49 -2.08 -4.62
C GLU A 6 -17.23 -1.35 -3.49
N LEU A 7 -17.12 -0.03 -3.46
CA LEU A 7 -17.88 0.87 -2.60
C LEU A 7 -18.79 1.73 -3.47
N ILE A 8 -20.07 1.79 -3.10
CA ILE A 8 -21.07 2.63 -3.75
C ILE A 8 -21.65 3.57 -2.70
N GLU A 9 -21.38 4.87 -2.86
CA GLU A 9 -21.88 5.95 -1.98
C GLU A 9 -21.64 5.76 -0.48
N VAL A 10 -20.52 5.13 -0.10
CA VAL A 10 -20.30 4.78 1.29
C VAL A 10 -20.08 6.04 2.15
N GLY A 11 -20.93 6.20 3.16
CA GLY A 11 -20.86 7.25 4.18
C GLY A 11 -20.70 6.66 5.58
N TYR A 12 -19.83 7.28 6.39
CA TYR A 12 -19.59 6.86 7.76
C TYR A 12 -19.07 8.02 8.63
N VAL A 13 -19.68 8.20 9.80
CA VAL A 13 -19.27 9.11 10.87
C VAL A 13 -19.06 8.30 12.14
N TYR A 14 -17.93 8.49 12.80
CA TYR A 14 -17.61 7.83 14.06
C TYR A 14 -18.56 8.31 15.19
N PRO A 15 -18.75 7.51 16.25
CA PRO A 15 -19.62 7.89 17.38
C PRO A 15 -19.24 9.21 18.07
N ASP A 16 -17.96 9.60 17.99
CA ASP A 16 -17.44 10.86 18.52
C ASP A 16 -17.61 12.06 17.56
N GLY A 17 -18.35 11.89 16.46
CA GLY A 17 -18.64 12.92 15.48
C GLY A 17 -17.54 13.13 14.44
N ARG A 18 -16.40 12.43 14.53
CA ARG A 18 -15.37 12.53 13.49
C ARG A 18 -15.87 11.95 12.17
N ALA A 19 -15.72 12.72 11.09
CA ALA A 19 -16.04 12.25 9.75
C ALA A 19 -15.07 11.14 9.32
N GLY A 20 -15.61 9.99 8.88
CA GLY A 20 -14.83 8.87 8.38
C GLY A 20 -14.80 8.83 6.85
N LEU A 21 -15.96 8.56 6.24
CA LEU A 21 -16.16 8.53 4.79
C LEU A 21 -17.38 9.36 4.40
N GLN A 22 -17.33 9.98 3.21
CA GLN A 22 -18.38 10.86 2.70
C GLN A 22 -18.72 10.47 1.26
N ARG A 23 -19.80 9.70 1.03
CA ARG A 23 -20.22 9.26 -0.32
C ARG A 23 -19.05 8.72 -1.17
N CYS A 24 -18.24 7.86 -0.55
CA CYS A 24 -17.06 7.31 -1.20
C CYS A 24 -17.43 6.27 -2.26
N PHE A 25 -16.86 6.41 -3.45
CA PHE A 25 -16.95 5.44 -4.54
C PHE A 25 -15.56 4.89 -4.83
N LEU A 26 -15.43 3.57 -4.88
CA LEU A 26 -14.14 2.93 -5.16
C LEU A 26 -14.37 1.58 -5.80
N ARG A 27 -13.56 1.25 -6.80
CA ARG A 27 -13.60 -0.05 -7.46
C ARG A 27 -12.19 -0.63 -7.56
N LEU A 28 -12.00 -1.82 -7.02
CA LEU A 28 -10.73 -2.52 -6.99
C LEU A 28 -10.86 -3.80 -7.83
N ARG A 29 -9.95 -4.01 -8.76
CA ARG A 29 -9.94 -5.21 -9.62
C ARG A 29 -9.08 -6.28 -8.97
N ALA A 30 -9.40 -7.54 -9.29
CA ALA A 30 -8.61 -8.67 -8.78
C ALA A 30 -7.19 -8.69 -9.37
N ALA A 31 -6.26 -9.36 -8.67
CA ALA A 31 -4.89 -9.63 -9.09
C ALA A 31 -4.15 -8.37 -9.57
N ALA A 32 -4.22 -7.32 -8.76
CA ALA A 32 -3.65 -6.01 -9.07
C ALA A 32 -3.04 -5.38 -7.82
N ARG A 33 -2.09 -4.46 -8.06
CA ARG A 33 -1.47 -3.61 -7.06
C ARG A 33 -2.24 -2.30 -6.96
N HIS A 34 -2.87 -2.05 -5.82
CA HIS A 34 -3.63 -0.83 -5.56
C HIS A 34 -2.96 0.03 -4.49
N ALA A 35 -2.73 1.31 -4.80
CA ALA A 35 -2.27 2.29 -3.81
C ALA A 35 -3.36 3.33 -3.54
N ILE A 36 -3.73 3.49 -2.27
CA ILE A 36 -4.63 4.53 -1.79
C ILE A 36 -3.77 5.63 -1.17
N LEU A 37 -3.74 6.79 -1.82
CA LEU A 37 -2.99 7.96 -1.39
C LEU A 37 -3.91 9.03 -0.80
N GLY A 38 -3.38 9.82 0.13
CA GLY A 38 -4.10 10.93 0.73
C GLY A 38 -3.45 11.37 2.04
N ALA A 39 -3.78 12.57 2.49
CA ALA A 39 -3.26 13.11 3.75
C ALA A 39 -3.61 12.24 4.98
N ASN A 40 -2.92 12.51 6.09
CA ASN A 40 -3.33 11.97 7.38
C ASN A 40 -4.74 12.48 7.72
N GLY A 41 -5.60 11.57 8.19
CA GLY A 41 -7.00 11.89 8.44
C GLY A 41 -7.90 11.96 7.19
N ALA A 42 -7.41 11.64 5.99
CA ALA A 42 -8.23 11.63 4.78
C ALA A 42 -9.30 10.51 4.73
N GLY A 43 -9.27 9.56 5.68
CA GLY A 43 -10.18 8.42 5.76
C GLY A 43 -9.59 7.09 5.25
N LYS A 44 -8.27 7.02 5.00
CA LYS A 44 -7.59 5.82 4.44
C LYS A 44 -7.81 4.56 5.29
N THR A 45 -7.51 4.63 6.59
CA THR A 45 -7.76 3.53 7.53
C THR A 45 -9.24 3.17 7.60
N THR A 46 -10.13 4.17 7.66
CA THR A 46 -11.58 3.96 7.67
C THR A 46 -12.07 3.24 6.42
N LEU A 47 -11.52 3.60 5.24
CA LEU A 47 -11.78 2.93 3.97
C LEU A 47 -11.38 1.45 4.02
N LEU A 48 -10.16 1.13 4.46
CA LEU A 48 -9.72 -0.27 4.61
C LEU A 48 -10.61 -1.07 5.56
N GLN A 49 -11.04 -0.44 6.67
CA GLN A 49 -11.95 -1.08 7.63
C GLN A 49 -13.35 -1.36 7.06
N HIS A 50 -13.82 -0.57 6.10
CA HIS A 50 -15.06 -0.87 5.37
C HIS A 50 -14.87 -2.00 4.36
N LEU A 51 -13.73 -2.03 3.66
CA LEU A 51 -13.39 -3.07 2.68
C LEU A 51 -13.34 -4.48 3.32
N ASN A 52 -12.86 -4.59 4.57
CA ASN A 52 -12.88 -5.86 5.33
C ASN A 52 -14.11 -6.01 6.26
N ALA A 53 -15.14 -5.18 6.10
CA ALA A 53 -16.35 -5.22 6.94
C ALA A 53 -16.09 -5.18 8.46
N LEU A 54 -15.01 -4.53 8.90
CA LEU A 54 -14.80 -4.17 10.30
C LEU A 54 -15.76 -3.04 10.69
N LEU A 55 -15.94 -2.09 9.77
CA LEU A 55 -16.96 -1.05 9.87
C LEU A 55 -18.13 -1.34 8.91
N ARG A 56 -19.33 -0.99 9.36
CA ARG A 56 -20.55 -1.02 8.56
C ARG A 56 -20.85 0.39 8.04
N PRO A 57 -21.12 0.57 6.74
CA PRO A 57 -21.54 1.86 6.22
C PRO A 57 -22.86 2.30 6.87
N GLN A 58 -22.99 3.59 7.15
CA GLN A 58 -24.25 4.21 7.57
C GLN A 58 -25.13 4.55 6.36
N VAL A 59 -24.49 4.87 5.24
CA VAL A 59 -25.10 5.14 3.93
C VAL A 59 -24.30 4.39 2.86
N GLY A 60 -24.95 3.94 1.80
CA GLY A 60 -24.31 3.24 0.69
C GLY A 60 -24.09 1.75 0.98
N GLN A 61 -23.31 1.10 0.11
CA GLN A 61 -23.07 -0.34 0.15
C GLN A 61 -21.63 -0.68 -0.20
N VAL A 62 -21.14 -1.76 0.39
CA VAL A 62 -19.85 -2.38 0.05
C VAL A 62 -20.14 -3.73 -0.59
N PHE A 63 -19.42 -4.07 -1.65
CA PHE A 63 -19.53 -5.34 -2.36
C PHE A 63 -18.20 -6.08 -2.32
N PHE A 64 -18.27 -7.40 -2.17
CA PHE A 64 -17.16 -8.33 -2.30
C PHE A 64 -17.52 -9.37 -3.36
N GLN A 65 -16.69 -9.50 -4.40
CA GLN A 65 -16.92 -10.35 -5.57
C GLN A 65 -18.29 -10.13 -6.24
N GLY A 66 -18.70 -8.87 -6.37
CA GLY A 66 -19.98 -8.49 -6.97
C GLY A 66 -21.23 -8.79 -6.12
N GLN A 67 -21.06 -9.24 -4.87
CA GLN A 67 -22.17 -9.46 -3.93
C GLN A 67 -22.12 -8.42 -2.80
N PRO A 68 -23.26 -7.82 -2.41
CA PRO A 68 -23.29 -6.89 -1.28
C PRO A 68 -22.89 -7.61 0.01
N ILE A 69 -22.11 -6.95 0.85
CA ILE A 69 -21.66 -7.53 2.12
C ILE A 69 -22.86 -7.73 3.06
N ASP A 70 -23.05 -8.98 3.50
CA ASP A 70 -23.96 -9.31 4.57
C ASP A 70 -23.25 -9.12 5.93
N TYR A 71 -23.76 -8.17 6.72
CA TYR A 71 -23.22 -7.83 8.04
C TYR A 71 -23.69 -8.75 9.18
N ARG A 72 -24.35 -9.88 8.85
CA ARG A 72 -24.60 -10.98 9.80
C ARG A 72 -23.36 -11.87 9.92
N ARG A 73 -23.32 -12.70 10.96
CA ARG A 73 -22.16 -13.53 11.33
C ARG A 73 -21.55 -14.31 10.15
N GLN A 74 -22.36 -15.03 9.37
CA GLN A 74 -21.87 -15.84 8.25
C GLN A 74 -21.31 -14.99 7.11
N GLY A 75 -21.96 -13.87 6.77
CA GLY A 75 -21.48 -12.95 5.75
C GLY A 75 -20.16 -12.27 6.14
N LEU A 76 -20.04 -11.84 7.39
CA LEU A 76 -18.80 -11.28 7.92
C LEU A 76 -17.65 -12.29 7.91
N GLN A 77 -17.91 -13.55 8.27
CA GLN A 77 -16.88 -14.60 8.22
C GLN A 77 -16.37 -14.82 6.78
N ARG A 78 -17.28 -14.87 5.79
CA ARG A 78 -16.91 -14.99 4.38
C ARG A 78 -16.02 -13.83 3.93
N VAL A 79 -16.39 -12.58 4.26
CA VAL A 79 -15.61 -11.40 3.87
C VAL A 79 -14.24 -11.41 4.55
N ARG A 80 -14.19 -11.64 5.86
CA ARG A 80 -12.94 -11.56 6.65
C ARG A 80 -11.96 -12.69 6.37
N GLN A 81 -12.46 -13.83 5.86
CA GLN A 81 -11.60 -14.87 5.30
C GLN A 81 -11.04 -14.45 3.93
N GLY A 82 -11.88 -13.85 3.06
CA GLY A 82 -11.47 -13.46 1.71
C GLY A 82 -10.66 -12.16 1.63
N VAL A 83 -10.77 -11.29 2.63
CA VAL A 83 -10.18 -9.96 2.70
C VAL A 83 -9.37 -9.84 3.98
N GLY A 84 -8.06 -10.01 3.88
CA GLY A 84 -7.13 -9.83 4.97
C GLY A 84 -6.88 -8.35 5.26
N LEU A 85 -6.77 -7.96 6.54
CA LEU A 85 -6.36 -6.60 6.93
C LEU A 85 -5.18 -6.66 7.89
N VAL A 86 -4.11 -5.95 7.53
CA VAL A 86 -2.93 -5.73 8.36
C VAL A 86 -2.90 -4.28 8.79
N PHE A 87 -2.88 -4.05 10.10
CA PHE A 87 -2.84 -2.69 10.66
C PHE A 87 -1.44 -2.08 10.62
N GLN A 88 -1.38 -0.75 10.65
CA GLN A 88 -0.13 0.02 10.62
C GLN A 88 0.85 -0.37 11.74
N ASN A 89 0.34 -0.44 12.98
CA ASN A 89 1.13 -0.82 14.13
C ASN A 89 0.94 -2.32 14.42
N PRO A 90 1.97 -3.17 14.23
CA PRO A 90 1.85 -4.60 14.46
C PRO A 90 1.60 -4.95 15.94
N ASP A 91 2.03 -4.11 16.89
CA ASP A 91 1.76 -4.33 18.33
C ASP A 91 0.26 -4.25 18.69
N ARG A 92 -0.58 -3.73 17.78
CA ARG A 92 -2.04 -3.75 17.95
C ARG A 92 -2.69 -5.03 17.44
N GLN A 93 -1.95 -5.87 16.74
CA GLN A 93 -2.46 -7.07 16.06
C GLN A 93 -1.82 -8.35 16.59
N LEU A 94 -0.55 -8.33 16.97
CA LEU A 94 0.11 -9.45 17.64
C LEU A 94 -0.24 -9.47 19.13
N PHE A 95 -0.73 -10.60 19.64
CA PHE A 95 -1.15 -10.72 21.04
C PHE A 95 -0.87 -12.09 21.67
N SER A 96 -0.46 -13.09 20.88
CA SER A 96 -0.21 -14.44 21.38
C SER A 96 1.19 -14.57 22.01
N ALA A 97 1.48 -15.70 22.68
CA ALA A 97 2.75 -15.85 23.38
C ALA A 97 3.94 -15.95 22.41
N ASN A 98 3.77 -16.70 21.32
CA ASN A 98 4.78 -16.93 20.29
C ASN A 98 4.21 -16.78 18.87
N VAL A 99 5.10 -16.78 17.88
CA VAL A 99 4.76 -16.60 16.46
C VAL A 99 3.79 -17.67 15.96
N TYR A 100 4.02 -18.93 16.28
CA TYR A 100 3.15 -20.04 15.85
C TYR A 100 1.71 -19.82 16.30
N GLU A 101 1.50 -19.52 17.59
CA GLU A 101 0.17 -19.30 18.15
C GLU A 101 -0.54 -18.12 17.49
N ASP A 102 0.19 -17.02 17.26
CA ASP A 102 -0.38 -15.82 16.65
C ASP A 102 -0.83 -16.08 15.20
N VAL A 103 0.03 -16.73 14.40
CA VAL A 103 -0.28 -17.08 13.01
C VAL A 103 -1.37 -18.16 12.92
N SER A 104 -1.45 -19.06 13.90
CA SER A 104 -2.49 -20.09 13.98
C SER A 104 -3.88 -19.53 14.29
N PHE A 105 -3.97 -18.32 14.85
CA PHE A 105 -5.22 -17.79 15.39
C PHE A 105 -6.34 -17.69 14.34
N GLY A 106 -6.04 -17.18 13.14
CA GLY A 106 -7.00 -17.08 12.04
C GLY A 106 -7.54 -18.46 11.61
N PRO A 107 -6.67 -19.38 11.16
CA PRO A 107 -7.03 -20.76 10.81
C PRO A 107 -7.85 -21.50 11.88
N LEU A 108 -7.48 -21.39 13.16
CA LEU A 108 -8.22 -22.01 14.27
C LEU A 108 -9.64 -21.45 14.39
N ASN A 109 -9.82 -20.14 14.22
CA ASN A 109 -11.14 -19.51 14.24
C ASN A 109 -12.01 -19.84 13.03
N LEU A 110 -11.42 -20.34 11.94
CA LEU A 110 -12.15 -20.90 10.80
C LEU A 110 -12.63 -22.33 11.08
N GLY A 111 -12.23 -22.94 12.20
CA GLY A 111 -12.61 -24.30 12.59
C GLY A 111 -11.81 -25.38 11.85
N LEU A 112 -10.63 -25.05 11.33
CA LEU A 112 -9.74 -26.01 10.67
C LEU A 112 -9.10 -26.96 11.69
N ASP A 113 -8.78 -28.18 11.26
CA ASP A 113 -8.12 -29.15 12.13
C ASP A 113 -6.64 -28.79 12.35
N LEU A 114 -6.04 -29.33 13.41
CA LEU A 114 -4.67 -28.99 13.81
C LEU A 114 -3.61 -29.34 12.76
N HIS A 115 -3.84 -30.36 11.93
CA HIS A 115 -2.92 -30.72 10.87
C HIS A 115 -2.95 -29.67 9.75
N GLN A 116 -4.15 -29.28 9.32
CA GLN A 116 -4.35 -28.19 8.35
C GLN A 116 -3.78 -26.86 8.86
N VAL A 117 -4.05 -26.51 10.13
CA VAL A 117 -3.52 -25.28 10.74
C VAL A 117 -2.00 -25.27 10.69
N ARG A 118 -1.33 -26.37 11.07
CA ARG A 118 0.14 -26.46 11.00
C ARG A 118 0.68 -26.22 9.60
N GLN A 119 0.08 -26.84 8.59
CA GLN A 119 0.49 -26.67 7.19
C GLN A 119 0.32 -25.21 6.72
N LEU A 120 -0.80 -24.57 7.06
CA LEU A 120 -1.07 -23.18 6.70
C LEU A 120 -0.12 -22.20 7.40
N VAL A 121 0.19 -22.45 8.66
CA VAL A 121 1.15 -21.65 9.44
C VAL A 121 2.54 -21.75 8.84
N GLU A 122 3.01 -22.96 8.54
CA GLU A 122 4.31 -23.20 7.92
C GLU A 122 4.42 -22.52 6.55
N GLN A 123 3.39 -22.66 5.71
CA GLN A 123 3.32 -22.00 4.40
C GLN A 123 3.35 -20.48 4.53
N ALA A 124 2.54 -19.91 5.42
CA ALA A 124 2.46 -18.47 5.63
C ALA A 124 3.77 -17.89 6.19
N LEU A 125 4.39 -18.56 7.16
CA LEU A 125 5.68 -18.13 7.71
C LEU A 125 6.80 -18.24 6.67
N THR A 126 6.79 -19.27 5.84
CA THR A 126 7.75 -19.41 4.73
C THR A 126 7.58 -18.29 3.72
N ALA A 127 6.34 -17.97 3.33
CA ALA A 127 6.04 -16.91 2.37
C ALA A 127 6.54 -15.52 2.81
N VAL A 128 6.64 -15.27 4.13
CA VAL A 128 7.14 -14.01 4.68
C VAL A 128 8.58 -14.07 5.18
N GLY A 129 9.28 -15.19 5.00
CA GLY A 129 10.65 -15.40 5.45
C GLY A 129 10.81 -15.46 6.98
N MET A 130 9.82 -15.98 7.70
CA MET A 130 9.78 -16.08 9.17
C MET A 130 9.70 -17.52 9.70
N ALA A 131 9.92 -18.53 8.86
CA ALA A 131 9.83 -19.95 9.25
C ALA A 131 10.72 -20.29 10.46
N GLU A 132 11.95 -19.77 10.52
CA GLU A 132 12.89 -20.01 11.62
C GLU A 132 12.50 -19.32 12.95
N HIS A 133 11.48 -18.46 12.93
CA HIS A 133 11.04 -17.68 14.09
C HIS A 133 9.77 -18.26 14.71
N VAL A 134 9.30 -19.42 14.25
CA VAL A 134 8.01 -20.03 14.62
C VAL A 134 7.79 -20.16 16.13
N ASP A 135 8.83 -20.51 16.89
CA ASP A 135 8.74 -20.69 18.35
C ASP A 135 9.13 -19.42 19.13
N ARG A 136 9.52 -18.35 18.45
CA ARG A 136 10.02 -17.13 19.09
C ARG A 136 8.88 -16.36 19.78
N PRO A 137 9.08 -15.82 20.99
CA PRO A 137 8.11 -14.94 21.60
C PRO A 137 7.87 -13.68 20.76
N VAL A 138 6.61 -13.28 20.57
CA VAL A 138 6.27 -12.15 19.67
C VAL A 138 6.89 -10.82 20.10
N HIS A 139 7.10 -10.63 21.41
CA HIS A 139 7.65 -9.41 21.97
C HIS A 139 9.17 -9.27 21.74
N GLU A 140 9.87 -10.36 21.41
CA GLU A 140 11.30 -10.35 21.10
C GLU A 140 11.60 -10.04 19.64
N LEU A 141 10.57 -9.94 18.79
CA LEU A 141 10.72 -9.62 17.38
C LEU A 141 11.02 -8.14 17.18
N SER A 142 11.90 -7.84 16.22
CA SER A 142 12.05 -6.48 15.70
C SER A 142 10.76 -5.99 15.06
N PHE A 143 10.62 -4.67 14.89
CA PHE A 143 9.42 -4.07 14.32
C PHE A 143 9.11 -4.59 12.90
N GLY A 144 10.12 -4.77 12.05
CA GLY A 144 9.96 -5.36 10.71
C GLY A 144 9.54 -6.83 10.74
N GLN A 145 10.13 -7.63 11.64
CA GLN A 145 9.71 -9.01 11.86
C GLN A 145 8.26 -9.10 12.33
N LYS A 146 7.84 -8.22 13.24
CA LYS A 146 6.44 -8.14 13.69
C LYS A 146 5.49 -7.86 12.53
N LYS A 147 5.81 -6.94 11.63
CA LYS A 147 4.99 -6.69 10.42
C LYS A 147 4.88 -7.93 9.53
N ARG A 148 5.99 -8.65 9.31
CA ARG A 148 5.98 -9.91 8.53
C ARG A 148 5.10 -10.97 9.19
N VAL A 149 5.15 -11.10 10.52
CA VAL A 149 4.28 -12.03 11.26
C VAL A 149 2.81 -11.62 11.18
N CYS A 150 2.47 -10.33 11.26
CA CYS A 150 1.09 -9.87 11.02
C CYS A 150 0.60 -10.25 9.62
N ILE A 151 1.45 -10.11 8.60
CA ILE A 151 1.13 -10.54 7.24
C ILE A 151 0.95 -12.05 7.19
N ALA A 152 1.82 -12.84 7.81
CA ALA A 152 1.68 -14.30 7.87
C ALA A 152 0.36 -14.74 8.52
N GLY A 153 -0.03 -14.15 9.66
CA GLY A 153 -1.30 -14.48 10.32
C GLY A 153 -2.51 -14.22 9.43
N VAL A 154 -2.44 -13.19 8.59
CA VAL A 154 -3.47 -12.92 7.58
C VAL A 154 -3.39 -13.90 6.42
N LEU A 155 -2.20 -14.20 5.89
CA LEU A 155 -1.99 -15.13 4.78
C LEU A 155 -2.38 -16.58 5.13
N ALA A 156 -2.25 -16.98 6.40
CA ALA A 156 -2.64 -18.30 6.86
C ALA A 156 -4.15 -18.57 6.65
N MET A 157 -4.98 -17.53 6.55
CA MET A 157 -6.41 -17.64 6.20
C MET A 157 -6.67 -17.75 4.68
N GLN A 158 -5.63 -17.70 3.85
CA GLN A 158 -5.67 -17.74 2.38
C GLN A 158 -6.58 -16.67 1.76
N PRO A 159 -6.34 -15.38 2.03
CA PRO A 159 -7.17 -14.31 1.51
C PRO A 159 -6.94 -14.09 0.00
N GLN A 160 -7.97 -13.59 -0.68
CA GLN A 160 -7.89 -13.16 -2.07
C GLN A 160 -7.44 -11.70 -2.19
N VAL A 161 -7.69 -10.91 -1.14
CA VAL A 161 -7.30 -9.51 -1.05
C VAL A 161 -6.52 -9.30 0.25
N LEU A 162 -5.33 -8.72 0.16
CA LEU A 162 -4.53 -8.27 1.29
C LEU A 162 -4.59 -6.74 1.37
N LEU A 163 -5.21 -6.23 2.43
CA LEU A 163 -5.25 -4.81 2.77
C LEU A 163 -4.14 -4.48 3.77
N LEU A 164 -3.34 -3.46 3.47
CA LEU A 164 -2.19 -3.04 4.29
C LEU A 164 -2.33 -1.57 4.63
N ASP A 165 -2.44 -1.24 5.92
CA ASP A 165 -2.48 0.15 6.35
C ASP A 165 -1.06 0.68 6.60
N GLU A 166 -0.55 1.58 5.76
CA GLU A 166 0.80 2.14 5.81
C GLU A 166 1.90 1.10 6.12
N PRO A 167 2.04 0.05 5.29
CA PRO A 167 2.92 -1.08 5.58
C PRO A 167 4.39 -0.67 5.70
N MET A 168 4.82 0.37 4.98
CA MET A 168 6.21 0.85 4.97
C MET A 168 6.56 1.73 6.18
N ALA A 169 5.57 2.23 6.92
CA ALA A 169 5.82 3.11 8.06
C ALA A 169 6.63 2.40 9.15
N GLY A 170 7.71 3.05 9.60
CA GLY A 170 8.62 2.53 10.63
C GLY A 170 9.65 1.50 10.16
N LEU A 171 9.76 1.28 8.85
CA LEU A 171 10.78 0.43 8.23
C LEU A 171 11.90 1.27 7.63
N ASP A 172 13.14 0.79 7.74
CA ASP A 172 14.28 1.33 6.97
C ASP A 172 14.21 0.91 5.49
N ALA A 173 15.14 1.42 4.68
CA ALA A 173 15.13 1.22 3.23
C ALA A 173 15.27 -0.26 2.83
N ASP A 174 16.12 -1.02 3.53
CA ASP A 174 16.35 -2.43 3.25
C ASP A 174 15.10 -3.25 3.60
N MET A 175 14.50 -3.01 4.77
CA MET A 175 13.25 -3.65 5.17
C MET A 175 12.07 -3.29 4.24
N GLN A 176 11.98 -2.06 3.75
CA GLN A 176 10.97 -1.66 2.76
C GLN A 176 11.17 -2.39 1.44
N HIS A 177 12.42 -2.56 1.00
CA HIS A 177 12.74 -3.32 -0.21
C HIS A 177 12.33 -4.79 -0.06
N GLU A 178 12.73 -5.43 1.03
CA GLU A 178 12.37 -6.82 1.31
C GLU A 178 10.85 -7.02 1.38
N LEU A 179 10.13 -6.10 2.04
CA LEU A 179 8.67 -6.14 2.08
C LEU A 179 8.06 -5.97 0.69
N THR A 180 8.64 -5.10 -0.14
CA THR A 180 8.16 -4.93 -1.53
C THR A 180 8.32 -6.21 -2.33
N VAL A 181 9.47 -6.89 -2.23
CA VAL A 181 9.72 -8.19 -2.89
C VAL A 181 8.71 -9.25 -2.42
N LEU A 182 8.42 -9.29 -1.13
CA LEU A 182 7.39 -10.18 -0.56
C LEU A 182 6.01 -9.89 -1.19
N LEU A 183 5.59 -8.61 -1.23
CA LEU A 183 4.30 -8.22 -1.80
C LEU A 183 4.20 -8.55 -3.29
N ASP A 184 5.29 -8.39 -4.05
CA ASP A 184 5.35 -8.76 -5.46
C ASP A 184 5.14 -10.27 -5.64
N GLY A 185 5.77 -11.11 -4.80
CA GLY A 185 5.57 -12.55 -4.81
C GLY A 185 4.12 -12.97 -4.52
N LEU A 186 3.40 -12.23 -3.67
CA LEU A 186 1.97 -12.48 -3.42
C LEU A 186 1.09 -12.10 -4.63
N ILE A 187 1.41 -11.00 -5.30
CA ILE A 187 0.73 -10.59 -6.54
C ILE A 187 0.91 -11.68 -7.62
N ASP A 188 2.12 -12.22 -7.77
CA ASP A 188 2.42 -13.29 -8.74
C ASP A 188 1.63 -14.58 -8.47
N GLN A 189 1.23 -14.81 -7.21
CA GLN A 189 0.34 -15.89 -6.79
C GLN A 189 -1.15 -15.57 -6.99
N GLY A 190 -1.48 -14.38 -7.53
CA GLY A 190 -2.85 -13.95 -7.82
C GLY A 190 -3.55 -13.22 -6.68
N VAL A 191 -2.87 -12.95 -5.56
CA VAL A 191 -3.43 -12.14 -4.47
C VAL A 191 -3.59 -10.69 -4.93
N THR A 192 -4.69 -10.05 -4.59
CA THR A 192 -4.86 -8.60 -4.81
C THR A 192 -4.26 -7.86 -3.63
N VAL A 193 -3.34 -6.92 -3.85
CA VAL A 193 -2.73 -6.15 -2.76
C VAL A 193 -3.22 -4.71 -2.81
N VAL A 194 -3.77 -4.24 -1.69
CA VAL A 194 -4.23 -2.86 -1.52
C VAL A 194 -3.46 -2.27 -0.35
N LEU A 195 -2.69 -1.22 -0.59
CA LEU A 195 -2.01 -0.51 0.48
C LEU A 195 -2.44 0.95 0.55
N THR A 196 -2.43 1.48 1.76
CA THR A 196 -2.48 2.93 1.98
C THR A 196 -1.06 3.45 2.15
N SER A 197 -0.81 4.65 1.62
CA SER A 197 0.48 5.31 1.79
C SER A 197 0.32 6.83 1.72
N HIS A 198 1.31 7.54 2.24
CA HIS A 198 1.56 8.96 1.94
C HIS A 198 2.87 9.15 1.16
N ASP A 199 3.59 8.06 0.87
CA ASP A 199 4.73 8.04 -0.03
C ASP A 199 4.24 7.88 -1.47
N VAL A 200 4.19 9.00 -2.18
CA VAL A 200 3.75 9.10 -3.57
C VAL A 200 4.78 8.49 -4.52
N ASP A 201 6.08 8.57 -4.21
CA ASP A 201 7.13 8.04 -5.08
C ASP A 201 7.11 6.51 -5.09
N PHE A 202 6.94 5.88 -3.92
CA PHE A 202 6.73 4.44 -3.83
C PHE A 202 5.45 4.01 -4.55
N ALA A 203 4.32 4.67 -4.27
CA ALA A 203 3.04 4.32 -4.91
C ALA A 203 3.09 4.48 -6.43
N TYR A 204 3.69 5.56 -6.92
CA TYR A 204 3.84 5.80 -8.36
C TYR A 204 4.80 4.82 -9.01
N ARG A 205 5.80 4.28 -8.30
CA ARG A 205 6.68 3.23 -8.84
C ARG A 205 6.03 1.86 -8.84
N TRP A 206 5.32 1.50 -7.78
CA TRP A 206 4.93 0.11 -7.49
C TRP A 206 3.51 -0.27 -7.94
N ALA A 207 2.53 0.64 -7.84
CA ALA A 207 1.12 0.29 -8.02
C ALA A 207 0.71 0.10 -9.49
N ASP A 208 -0.36 -0.66 -9.75
CA ASP A 208 -0.98 -0.67 -11.07
C ASP A 208 -2.05 0.42 -11.18
N ASP A 209 -2.82 0.63 -10.11
CA ASP A 209 -3.84 1.66 -10.02
C ASP A 209 -3.67 2.48 -8.74
N ILE A 210 -3.87 3.80 -8.86
CA ILE A 210 -3.80 4.77 -7.77
C ILE A 210 -5.18 5.34 -7.51
N HIS A 211 -5.52 5.44 -6.23
CA HIS A 211 -6.77 5.99 -5.73
C HIS A 211 -6.46 7.15 -4.79
N LEU A 212 -6.96 8.34 -5.11
CA LEU A 212 -6.71 9.54 -4.34
C LEU A 212 -7.87 9.81 -3.40
N LEU A 213 -7.59 9.90 -2.10
CA LEU A 213 -8.55 10.11 -1.04
C LEU A 213 -8.37 11.49 -0.40
N ALA A 214 -9.45 12.26 -0.32
CA ALA A 214 -9.48 13.57 0.32
C ALA A 214 -10.79 13.76 1.10
N ALA A 215 -10.69 14.15 2.37
CA ALA A 215 -11.84 14.42 3.23
C ALA A 215 -12.93 13.32 3.22
N GLY A 216 -12.51 12.05 3.25
CA GLY A 216 -13.42 10.89 3.25
C GLY A 216 -14.01 10.54 1.87
N ARG A 217 -13.59 11.20 0.80
CA ARG A 217 -14.00 10.94 -0.59
C ARG A 217 -12.85 10.36 -1.41
N CYS A 218 -13.14 9.39 -2.26
CA CYS A 218 -12.25 9.04 -3.36
C CYS A 218 -12.48 10.07 -4.47
N ILE A 219 -11.51 10.96 -4.68
CA ILE A 219 -11.62 12.08 -5.62
C ILE A 219 -11.10 11.72 -7.01
N ALA A 220 -10.26 10.70 -7.12
CA ALA A 220 -9.77 10.19 -8.39
C ALA A 220 -9.33 8.72 -8.26
N SER A 221 -9.51 7.96 -9.34
CA SER A 221 -9.07 6.57 -9.46
C SER A 221 -8.62 6.34 -10.90
N PHE A 222 -7.37 5.91 -11.09
CA PHE A 222 -6.77 5.81 -12.41
C PHE A 222 -5.60 4.81 -12.44
N PRO A 223 -5.25 4.24 -13.61
CA PRO A 223 -4.02 3.50 -13.78
C PRO A 223 -2.83 4.37 -13.41
N ALA A 224 -1.88 3.84 -12.65
CA ALA A 224 -0.77 4.62 -12.12
C ALA A 224 0.06 5.29 -13.23
N SER A 225 0.12 4.70 -14.43
CA SER A 225 0.74 5.30 -15.63
C SER A 225 0.12 6.63 -16.07
N ASP A 226 -1.14 6.89 -15.71
CA ASP A 226 -1.86 8.12 -16.02
C ASP A 226 -1.66 9.22 -14.97
N LEU A 227 -0.91 8.98 -13.88
CA LEU A 227 -0.64 10.00 -12.86
C LEU A 227 -0.18 11.37 -13.39
N PRO A 228 0.66 11.48 -14.45
CA PRO A 228 1.01 12.78 -15.03
C PRO A 228 -0.20 13.62 -15.48
N LYS A 229 -1.31 12.99 -15.85
CA LYS A 229 -2.57 13.65 -16.24
C LYS A 229 -3.41 14.08 -15.03
N HIS A 230 -3.07 13.62 -13.83
CA HIS A 230 -3.84 13.80 -12.59
C HIS A 230 -3.08 14.59 -11.52
N THR A 231 -2.14 15.45 -11.93
CA THR A 231 -1.36 16.29 -10.99
C THR A 231 -2.20 17.27 -10.17
N GLU A 232 -3.32 17.74 -10.71
CA GLU A 232 -4.28 18.55 -9.96
C GLU A 232 -4.96 17.75 -8.85
N ALA A 233 -5.43 16.54 -9.16
CA ALA A 233 -6.05 15.66 -8.16
C ALA A 233 -5.07 15.26 -7.03
N LEU A 234 -3.76 15.13 -7.33
CA LEU A 234 -2.74 14.95 -6.27
C LEU A 234 -2.70 16.14 -5.32
N ARG A 235 -2.75 17.38 -5.83
CA ARG A 235 -2.80 18.59 -5.00
C ARG A 235 -4.06 18.62 -4.14
N ASP A 236 -5.22 18.25 -4.69
CA ASP A 236 -6.48 18.20 -3.95
C ASP A 236 -6.47 17.12 -2.84
N ALA A 237 -5.72 16.03 -3.04
CA ALA A 237 -5.45 15.03 -2.01
C ALA A 237 -4.34 15.43 -1.01
N ALA A 238 -3.82 16.65 -1.12
CA ALA A 238 -2.66 17.15 -0.38
C ALA A 238 -1.46 16.20 -0.46
N GLN A 239 -1.17 15.73 -1.68
CA GLN A 239 -0.03 14.89 -1.99
C GLN A 239 0.96 15.64 -2.89
N PRO A 240 2.28 15.50 -2.66
CA PRO A 240 3.28 16.06 -3.54
C PRO A 240 3.27 15.36 -4.91
N SER A 241 3.85 16.00 -5.92
CA SER A 241 4.15 15.34 -7.18
C SER A 241 5.38 14.42 -7.00
N PRO A 242 5.37 13.19 -7.54
CA PRO A 242 6.52 12.29 -7.47
C PRO A 242 7.79 12.95 -8.03
N ILE A 243 8.93 12.68 -7.42
CA ILE A 243 10.24 13.23 -7.79
C ILE A 243 10.57 12.89 -9.24
N ALA A 244 10.32 11.65 -9.67
CA ALA A 244 10.57 11.20 -11.04
C ALA A 244 9.79 12.05 -12.08
N LEU A 245 8.53 12.37 -11.78
CA LEU A 245 7.69 13.20 -12.65
C LEU A 245 8.18 14.65 -12.68
N ARG A 246 8.50 15.23 -11.52
CA ARG A 246 9.04 16.60 -11.42
C ARG A 246 10.36 16.75 -12.17
N LEU A 247 11.26 15.77 -12.02
CA LEU A 247 12.56 15.78 -12.68
C LEU A 247 12.42 15.59 -14.19
N HIS A 248 11.56 14.68 -14.64
CA HIS A 248 11.26 14.50 -16.05
C HIS A 248 10.74 15.81 -16.69
N ALA A 249 9.78 16.48 -16.05
CA ALA A 249 9.24 17.76 -16.53
C ALA A 249 10.35 18.83 -16.64
N ALA A 250 11.17 18.99 -15.60
CA ALA A 250 12.26 19.97 -15.59
C ALA A 250 13.33 19.70 -16.67
N LEU A 251 13.62 18.43 -16.97
CA LEU A 251 14.55 18.05 -18.02
C LEU A 251 13.97 18.24 -19.43
N ALA A 252 12.69 17.94 -19.60
CA ALA A 252 11.99 18.16 -20.87
C ALA A 252 11.88 19.66 -21.21
N GLU A 253 11.57 20.52 -20.24
CA GLU A 253 11.53 21.98 -20.41
C GLU A 253 12.90 22.56 -20.85
N ARG A 254 13.99 21.93 -20.41
CA ARG A 254 15.36 22.28 -20.81
C ARG A 254 15.78 21.68 -22.16
N GLY A 255 14.92 20.90 -22.81
CA GLY A 255 15.21 20.21 -24.06
C GLY A 255 16.18 19.04 -23.93
N TRP A 256 16.39 18.52 -22.71
CA TRP A 256 17.30 17.39 -22.46
C TRP A 256 16.63 16.03 -22.66
N LEU A 257 15.30 16.00 -22.66
CA LEU A 257 14.48 14.83 -22.92
C LEU A 257 13.42 15.15 -23.97
N ALA A 258 13.17 14.19 -24.86
CA ALA A 258 12.01 14.24 -25.74
C ALA A 258 10.73 13.94 -24.94
N ALA A 259 9.58 14.40 -25.42
CA ALA A 259 8.28 14.05 -24.85
C ALA A 259 7.97 12.56 -25.07
N GLN A 260 8.49 11.71 -24.18
CA GLN A 260 8.24 10.27 -24.13
C GLN A 260 7.36 9.92 -22.93
N THR A 261 7.02 8.64 -22.78
CA THR A 261 6.33 8.12 -21.59
C THR A 261 7.14 8.42 -20.34
N VAL A 262 6.50 9.10 -19.37
CA VAL A 262 7.16 9.52 -18.13
C VAL A 262 7.59 8.30 -17.32
N PRO A 263 8.88 8.13 -17.04
CA PRO A 263 9.37 7.05 -16.17
C PRO A 263 8.75 7.12 -14.78
N ARG A 264 8.48 5.95 -14.19
CA ARG A 264 7.77 5.83 -12.91
C ARG A 264 8.68 5.83 -11.67
N SER A 265 9.99 5.92 -11.88
CA SER A 265 10.99 6.07 -10.82
C SER A 265 12.19 6.88 -11.30
N VAL A 266 13.01 7.34 -10.35
CA VAL A 266 14.25 8.08 -10.67
C VAL A 266 15.23 7.18 -11.41
N GLU A 267 15.36 5.92 -11.01
CA GLU A 267 16.23 4.93 -11.65
C GLU A 267 15.82 4.70 -13.11
N ALA A 268 14.52 4.53 -13.36
CA ALA A 268 13.98 4.39 -14.71
C ALA A 268 14.21 5.65 -15.55
N LEU A 269 14.10 6.84 -14.94
CA LEU A 269 14.43 8.10 -15.60
C LEU A 269 15.91 8.19 -15.97
N LEU A 270 16.80 7.89 -15.04
CA LEU A 270 18.25 7.90 -15.27
C LEU A 270 18.64 6.92 -16.40
N ALA A 271 17.98 5.76 -16.49
CA ALA A 271 18.21 4.79 -17.55
C ALA A 271 17.80 5.29 -18.96
N THR A 272 16.92 6.31 -19.05
CA THR A 272 16.55 6.94 -20.33
C THR A 272 17.48 8.07 -20.76
N LEU A 273 18.36 8.55 -19.86
CA LEU A 273 19.25 9.64 -20.18
C LEU A 273 20.40 9.18 -21.09
N PRO A 274 20.81 10.00 -22.07
CA PRO A 274 21.98 9.69 -22.87
C PRO A 274 23.22 9.61 -21.97
N PRO A 275 24.21 8.76 -22.30
CA PRO A 275 25.45 8.67 -21.54
C PRO A 275 26.10 10.06 -21.44
N ALA A 276 26.74 10.33 -20.29
CA ALA A 276 27.41 11.59 -20.04
C ALA A 276 28.33 11.91 -21.21
N ARG A 277 28.17 13.10 -21.81
CA ARG A 277 29.15 13.58 -22.80
C ARG A 277 30.48 13.70 -22.05
N THR A 278 31.43 12.82 -22.36
CA THR A 278 32.83 12.90 -21.91
C THR A 278 33.49 14.09 -22.62
N GLY A 279 33.08 15.30 -22.25
CA GLY A 279 33.68 16.56 -22.64
C GLY A 279 34.10 17.26 -21.36
N ILE A 280 35.41 17.31 -21.16
CA ILE A 280 36.14 18.03 -20.10
C ILE A 280 35.32 19.20 -19.55
N CYS A 281 34.85 19.10 -18.31
CA CYS A 281 34.44 20.27 -17.55
C CYS A 281 35.67 21.16 -17.42
N HIS A 282 35.74 22.24 -18.19
CA HIS A 282 36.68 23.32 -17.88
C HIS A 282 36.38 23.78 -16.45
N PRO A 283 37.39 23.86 -15.57
CA PRO A 283 37.18 24.36 -14.21
C PRO A 283 36.66 25.79 -14.32
N PHE A 284 35.60 26.07 -13.56
CA PHE A 284 35.09 27.42 -13.30
C PHE A 284 36.27 28.39 -13.18
N SER A 285 36.44 29.28 -14.15
CA SER A 285 37.39 30.38 -14.04
C SER A 285 36.83 31.35 -13.01
N SER A 286 37.29 31.21 -11.76
CA SER A 286 37.08 32.20 -10.71
C SER A 286 37.89 33.46 -11.05
N THR A 287 37.27 34.42 -11.74
CA THR A 287 37.74 35.81 -11.69
C THR A 287 37.31 36.40 -10.35
N LEU A 288 38.07 36.10 -9.29
CA LEU A 288 38.10 36.94 -8.11
C LEU A 288 38.80 38.23 -8.52
N SER A 289 38.03 39.31 -8.66
CA SER A 289 38.55 40.66 -8.80
C SER A 289 39.25 41.03 -7.49
N GLU A 290 40.57 40.97 -7.48
CA GLU A 290 41.39 41.63 -6.45
C GLU A 290 41.19 43.14 -6.58
N HIS A 291 40.50 43.73 -5.61
CA HIS A 291 40.59 45.18 -5.36
C HIS A 291 41.88 45.44 -4.57
N PRO A 292 42.81 46.26 -5.06
CA PRO A 292 43.91 46.73 -4.24
C PRO A 292 43.41 47.88 -3.37
N PHE A 293 43.58 47.71 -2.05
CA PHE A 293 43.57 48.80 -1.09
C PHE A 293 44.68 49.81 -1.44
N LEU A 294 44.30 51.06 -1.69
CA LEU A 294 45.03 52.28 -1.33
C LEU A 294 44.03 53.43 -1.17
#